data_AF-A0AAW0DTG4-F1
#
_entry.id   AF-A0AAW0DTG4-F1
#
_cell.length_a   1.000
_cell.length_b   1.000
_cell.length_c   1.000
_cell.angle_alpha   90.00
_cell.angle_beta   90.00
_cell.angle_gamma   90.00
#
_symmetry.space_group_name_H-M   'P 1'
#
loop_
_entity.id
_entity.type
_entity.pdbx_description
1 polymer ?
#
loop_
_entity_poly.entity_id
_entity_poly.type
_entity_poly.pdbx_seq_one_letter_code
_entity_poly.pdbx_strand_id
1 'polypeptide(L)'
;MRQLIFFPILHPLQYSIRISSPQSKPCKVYCWLFPWLVFLRQPPHLLLQHVQARRSLQGSLPLHPFLLPFPLHRSQRQRQHQRSARTCQLQIAAWKALAQKFGNARLRTHQWEWLTSGPKPNSYLPYYTYHLVSKISDIWTEWTTGLNGSLSTWELEETFSRPSWRRDVGSVKTEHSRRKLVVDLITKHFEKPNWNVDLAL
;
A
#
# COMPACT_ATOMS: atom_id res chain seq x y z
N MET A 1 -57.09 13.69 22.15
CA MET A 1 -56.73 12.28 22.36
C MET A 1 -55.57 11.93 21.44
N ARG A 2 -54.36 11.84 21.99
CA ARG A 2 -53.11 11.59 21.23
C ARG A 2 -52.77 10.11 21.36
N GLN A 3 -52.67 9.39 20.25
CA GLN A 3 -52.05 8.06 20.23
C GLN A 3 -50.57 8.22 19.85
N LEU A 4 -49.70 7.87 20.80
CA LEU A 4 -48.25 7.77 20.60
C LEU A 4 -47.94 6.31 20.23
N ILE A 5 -47.43 6.10 19.02
CA ILE A 5 -46.96 4.81 18.54
C ILE A 5 -45.54 4.60 19.11
N PHE A 6 -45.41 3.64 20.02
CA PHE A 6 -44.12 3.16 20.53
C PHE A 6 -43.46 2.25 19.48
N PHE A 7 -42.32 2.66 18.94
CA PHE A 7 -41.41 1.78 18.21
C PHE A 7 -40.42 1.15 19.19
N PRO A 8 -40.28 -0.19 19.25
CA PRO A 8 -39.26 -0.82 20.06
C PRO A 8 -37.87 -0.59 19.45
N ILE A 9 -36.96 -0.09 20.29
CA ILE A 9 -35.54 0.07 20.01
C ILE A 9 -34.94 -1.33 19.81
N LEU A 10 -34.71 -1.71 18.55
CA LEU A 10 -33.87 -2.86 18.20
C LEU A 10 -32.41 -2.51 18.51
N HIS A 11 -31.89 -3.12 19.57
CA HIS A 11 -30.46 -3.13 19.88
C HIS A 11 -29.68 -3.69 18.67
N PRO A 12 -28.68 -2.97 18.14
CA PRO A 12 -27.75 -3.57 17.20
C PRO A 12 -26.91 -4.61 17.96
N LEU A 13 -27.07 -5.87 17.54
CA LEU A 13 -26.25 -7.01 17.91
C LEU A 13 -24.77 -6.60 17.85
N GLN A 14 -24.08 -6.73 18.98
CA GLN A 14 -22.63 -6.69 19.05
C GLN A 14 -22.08 -7.85 18.19
N TYR A 15 -21.76 -7.56 16.93
CA TYR A 15 -20.90 -8.43 16.15
C TYR A 15 -19.49 -8.30 16.72
N SER A 16 -19.18 -9.17 17.67
CA SER A 16 -17.82 -9.39 18.16
C SER A 16 -16.99 -10.01 17.02
N ILE A 17 -16.51 -9.15 16.13
CA ILE A 17 -15.54 -9.53 15.12
C ILE A 17 -14.23 -9.88 15.84
N ARG A 18 -14.02 -11.18 16.12
CA ARG A 18 -12.70 -11.73 16.43
C ARG A 18 -11.84 -11.65 15.15
N ILE A 19 -11.29 -10.48 14.85
CA ILE A 19 -10.18 -10.38 13.90
C ILE A 19 -8.90 -10.69 14.66
N SER A 20 -8.40 -11.89 14.36
CA SER A 20 -7.08 -12.39 14.70
C SER A 20 -6.02 -11.29 14.58
N SER A 21 -5.37 -10.97 15.71
CA SER A 21 -4.03 -10.41 15.71
C SER A 21 -3.15 -11.22 14.74
N PRO A 22 -2.29 -10.60 13.92
CA PRO A 22 -1.34 -11.32 13.09
C PRO A 22 -0.19 -11.81 13.99
N GLN A 23 -0.49 -12.72 14.92
CA GLN A 23 0.55 -13.57 15.47
C GLN A 23 0.88 -14.62 14.41
N SER A 24 2.05 -14.42 13.79
CA SER A 24 2.89 -15.45 13.17
C SER A 24 2.13 -16.58 12.47
N LYS A 25 1.40 -16.27 11.40
CA LYS A 25 1.16 -17.28 10.38
C LYS A 25 2.41 -17.32 9.49
N PRO A 26 2.89 -18.50 9.08
CA PRO A 26 4.01 -18.59 8.14
C PRO A 26 3.69 -17.73 6.93
N CYS A 27 4.66 -16.95 6.45
CA CYS A 27 4.59 -16.04 5.31
C CYS A 27 4.03 -16.77 4.06
N LYS A 28 2.69 -16.96 4.01
CA LYS A 28 1.94 -17.42 2.84
C LYS A 28 1.78 -16.19 1.98
N VAL A 29 2.63 -16.10 0.98
CA VAL A 29 2.50 -15.19 -0.15
C VAL A 29 1.13 -15.42 -0.76
N TYR A 30 0.17 -14.53 -0.52
CA TYR A 30 -1.07 -14.50 -1.28
C TYR A 30 -0.74 -13.93 -2.67
N CYS A 31 -0.31 -14.80 -3.57
CA CYS A 31 -0.39 -14.55 -5.01
C CYS A 31 -1.88 -14.56 -5.37
N TRP A 32 -2.47 -13.38 -5.53
CA TRP A 32 -3.71 -13.23 -6.28
C TRP A 32 -3.41 -13.55 -7.75
N LEU A 33 -3.58 -14.82 -8.13
CA LEU A 33 -3.76 -15.21 -9.52
C LEU A 33 -5.17 -14.76 -9.91
N PHE A 34 -5.28 -13.59 -10.53
CA PHE A 34 -6.45 -13.29 -11.35
C PHE A 34 -6.35 -14.12 -12.64
N PRO A 35 -7.43 -14.82 -13.04
CA PRO A 35 -7.48 -15.50 -14.31
C PRO A 35 -7.62 -14.43 -15.41
N TRP A 36 -6.57 -14.24 -16.20
CA TRP A 36 -6.70 -13.59 -17.49
C TRP A 36 -7.60 -14.47 -18.36
N LEU A 37 -8.80 -13.96 -18.62
CA LEU A 37 -9.71 -14.52 -19.60
C LEU A 37 -9.08 -14.45 -20.98
N VAL A 38 -9.03 -15.63 -21.59
CA VAL A 38 -8.80 -15.90 -23.00
C VAL A 38 -9.77 -15.07 -23.85
N PHE A 39 -9.24 -14.24 -24.74
CA PHE A 39 -9.97 -13.87 -25.95
C PHE A 39 -9.09 -14.16 -27.17
N LEU A 40 -9.51 -15.19 -27.90
CA LEU A 40 -8.96 -15.63 -29.17
C LEU A 40 -9.25 -14.57 -30.25
N ARG A 41 -8.22 -14.14 -30.98
CA ARG A 41 -8.41 -13.66 -32.35
C ARG A 41 -7.21 -14.10 -33.19
N GLN A 42 -7.47 -15.00 -34.14
CA GLN A 42 -6.51 -15.54 -35.10
C GLN A 42 -5.99 -14.50 -36.10
N PRO A 43 -4.85 -14.77 -36.77
CA PRO A 43 -4.17 -13.88 -37.70
C PRO A 43 -4.59 -14.12 -39.17
N PRO A 44 -4.14 -13.26 -40.11
CA PRO A 44 -3.73 -13.80 -41.40
C PRO A 44 -2.36 -13.26 -41.91
N HIS A 45 -1.56 -14.24 -42.35
CA HIS A 45 -0.80 -14.31 -43.61
C HIS A 45 0.29 -13.28 -44.00
N LEU A 46 1.52 -13.82 -44.02
CA LEU A 46 2.49 -13.92 -45.13
C LEU A 46 2.98 -12.65 -45.88
N LEU A 47 4.30 -12.41 -45.81
CA LEU A 47 5.25 -12.27 -46.94
C LEU A 47 6.69 -12.20 -46.38
N LEU A 48 7.47 -13.27 -46.36
CA LEU A 48 8.34 -13.78 -47.43
C LEU A 48 9.37 -12.74 -47.91
N GLN A 49 10.60 -12.78 -47.35
CA GLN A 49 11.82 -12.61 -48.15
C GLN A 49 12.97 -13.48 -47.62
N HIS A 50 13.44 -14.33 -48.54
CA HIS A 50 14.68 -15.08 -48.54
C HIS A 50 15.91 -14.16 -48.49
N VAL A 51 16.93 -14.50 -47.70
CA VAL A 51 18.34 -14.42 -48.14
C VAL A 51 19.10 -15.61 -47.58
N GLN A 52 19.68 -16.39 -48.50
CA GLN A 52 20.61 -17.47 -48.24
C GLN A 52 22.01 -16.92 -47.93
N ALA A 53 22.73 -17.53 -47.00
CA ALA A 53 24.20 -17.56 -47.07
C ALA A 53 24.75 -18.83 -46.39
N ARG A 54 25.31 -19.69 -47.22
CA ARG A 54 26.14 -20.85 -46.87
C ARG A 54 27.35 -20.40 -46.05
N ARG A 55 27.77 -21.21 -45.08
CA ARG A 55 29.18 -21.65 -44.98
C ARG A 55 29.31 -22.91 -44.14
N SER A 56 29.64 -23.97 -44.87
CA SER A 56 30.25 -25.20 -44.43
C SER A 56 31.60 -24.94 -43.74
N LEU A 57 31.75 -25.42 -42.51
CA LEU A 57 33.04 -25.86 -41.99
C LEU A 57 32.82 -27.18 -41.24
N GLN A 58 33.30 -28.25 -41.87
CA GLN A 58 33.56 -29.52 -41.22
C GLN A 58 34.71 -29.30 -40.23
N GLY A 59 34.43 -29.50 -38.95
CA GLY A 59 35.42 -29.59 -37.89
C GLY A 59 35.00 -30.71 -36.96
N SER A 60 35.58 -31.89 -37.16
CA SER A 60 35.45 -33.05 -36.29
C SER A 60 35.91 -32.71 -34.87
N LEU A 61 35.00 -32.80 -33.90
CA LEU A 61 35.34 -32.77 -32.47
C LEU A 61 35.11 -34.14 -31.84
N PRO A 62 36.00 -34.53 -30.91
CA PRO A 62 36.07 -35.89 -30.38
C PRO A 62 34.98 -36.17 -29.35
N LEU A 63 34.75 -37.48 -29.21
CA LEU A 63 33.78 -38.15 -28.36
C LEU A 63 33.82 -37.67 -26.90
N HIS A 64 32.60 -37.45 -26.41
CA HIS A 64 32.16 -37.31 -25.03
C HIS A 64 33.04 -37.93 -23.95
N PRO A 65 33.18 -37.19 -22.84
CA PRO A 65 32.94 -37.79 -21.53
C PRO A 65 31.87 -37.01 -20.75
N PHE A 66 30.91 -37.76 -20.21
CA PHE A 66 30.08 -37.41 -19.05
C PHE A 66 29.20 -36.14 -19.15
N LEU A 67 28.01 -36.32 -19.75
CA LEU A 67 26.83 -35.54 -19.37
C LEU A 67 26.37 -36.00 -17.98
N LEU A 68 27.00 -35.49 -16.93
CA LEU A 68 26.38 -35.49 -15.61
C LEU A 68 25.14 -34.59 -15.67
N PRO A 69 23.99 -35.01 -15.11
CA PRO A 69 22.81 -34.17 -15.07
C PRO A 69 23.11 -32.96 -14.16
N PHE A 70 23.37 -31.80 -14.78
CA PHE A 70 23.56 -30.55 -14.05
C PHE A 70 22.34 -30.30 -13.16
N PRO A 71 22.50 -30.22 -11.81
CA PRO A 71 21.39 -29.98 -10.90
C PRO A 71 21.03 -28.49 -10.89
N LEU A 72 20.66 -27.93 -12.05
CA LEU A 72 20.28 -26.52 -12.20
C LEU A 72 18.95 -26.18 -11.50
N HIS A 73 18.16 -27.18 -11.11
CA HIS A 73 16.82 -26.97 -10.54
C HIS A 73 16.79 -26.69 -9.02
N ARG A 74 17.83 -27.11 -8.26
CA ARG A 74 17.88 -26.89 -6.79
C ARG A 74 18.23 -25.45 -6.41
N SER A 75 19.03 -24.78 -7.25
CA SER A 75 19.53 -23.41 -7.02
C SER A 75 18.43 -22.34 -7.10
N GLN A 76 17.50 -22.46 -8.06
CA GLN A 76 16.41 -21.47 -8.20
C GLN A 76 15.43 -21.50 -7.02
N ARG A 77 15.04 -22.69 -6.56
CA ARG A 77 14.18 -22.83 -5.37
C ARG A 77 14.85 -22.24 -4.14
N GLN A 78 16.13 -22.52 -3.91
CA GLN A 78 16.85 -21.95 -2.77
C GLN A 78 16.92 -20.41 -2.82
N ARG A 79 17.22 -19.84 -3.99
CA ARG A 79 17.23 -18.37 -4.19
C ARG A 79 15.87 -17.74 -3.94
N GLN A 80 14.78 -18.38 -4.37
CA GLN A 80 13.43 -17.88 -4.15
C GLN A 80 13.05 -17.88 -2.66
N HIS A 81 13.34 -18.97 -1.94
CA HIS A 81 13.11 -19.05 -0.50
C HIS A 81 13.92 -18.00 0.29
N GLN A 82 15.19 -17.79 -0.07
CA GLN A 82 16.04 -16.78 0.57
C GLN A 82 15.49 -15.37 0.33
N ARG A 83 15.02 -15.07 -0.90
CA ARG A 83 14.39 -13.78 -1.21
C ARG A 83 13.11 -13.56 -0.41
N SER A 84 12.22 -14.55 -0.37
CA SER A 84 10.97 -14.43 0.40
C SER A 84 11.23 -14.26 1.90
N ALA A 85 12.21 -14.99 2.46
CA ALA A 85 12.58 -14.87 3.87
C ALA A 85 13.10 -13.46 4.20
N ARG A 86 13.97 -12.91 3.32
CA ARG A 86 14.49 -11.54 3.49
C ARG A 86 13.38 -10.50 3.42
N THR A 87 12.44 -10.60 2.48
CA THR A 87 11.30 -9.67 2.39
C THR A 87 10.42 -9.74 3.64
N CYS A 88 10.13 -10.95 4.15
CA CYS A 88 9.36 -11.17 5.37
C CYS A 88 10.05 -10.50 6.59
N GLN A 89 11.38 -10.59 6.70
CA GLN A 89 12.14 -9.90 7.76
C GLN A 89 12.10 -8.36 7.65
N LEU A 90 12.26 -7.81 6.44
CA LEU A 90 12.17 -6.37 6.20
C LEU A 90 10.78 -5.82 6.55
N GLN A 91 9.73 -6.55 6.17
CA GLN A 91 8.35 -6.22 6.52
C GLN A 91 8.14 -6.17 8.04
N ILE A 92 8.63 -7.18 8.77
CA ILE A 92 8.51 -7.21 10.24
C ILE A 92 9.24 -6.02 10.87
N ALA A 93 10.46 -5.73 10.43
CA ALA A 93 11.24 -4.60 10.95
C ALA A 93 10.57 -3.25 10.67
N ALA A 94 10.09 -3.05 9.43
CA ALA A 94 9.38 -1.82 9.05
C ALA A 94 8.07 -1.66 9.82
N TRP A 95 7.30 -2.73 10.01
CA TRP A 95 6.07 -2.68 10.81
C TRP A 95 6.36 -2.36 12.27
N LYS A 96 7.39 -2.95 12.86
CA LYS A 96 7.82 -2.63 14.25
C LYS A 96 8.21 -1.17 14.40
N ALA A 97 8.95 -0.61 13.44
CA ALA A 97 9.33 0.80 13.45
C ALA A 97 8.10 1.72 13.39
N LEU A 98 7.12 1.42 12.53
CA LEU A 98 5.85 2.15 12.48
C LEU A 98 5.07 2.03 13.79
N ALA A 99 4.99 0.81 14.34
CA ALA A 99 4.25 0.55 15.57
C ALA A 99 4.86 1.27 16.78
N GLN A 100 6.19 1.42 16.79
CA GLN A 100 6.91 2.21 17.77
C GLN A 100 6.63 3.71 17.60
N LYS A 101 6.59 4.23 16.36
CA LYS A 101 6.34 5.66 16.11
C LYS A 101 4.89 6.07 16.40
N PHE A 102 3.91 5.31 15.95
CA PHE A 102 2.49 5.72 15.96
C PHE A 102 1.60 4.94 16.93
N GLY A 103 2.09 3.82 17.47
CA GLY A 103 1.30 2.89 18.27
C GLY A 103 0.41 1.97 17.41
N ASN A 104 0.27 0.72 17.88
CA ASN A 104 -0.47 -0.31 17.15
C ASN A 104 -1.96 0.01 16.96
N ALA A 105 -2.60 0.72 17.89
CA ALA A 105 -4.02 1.05 17.80
C ALA A 105 -4.31 1.92 16.57
N ARG A 106 -3.50 2.97 16.35
CA ARG A 106 -3.64 3.88 15.21
C ARG A 106 -3.26 3.22 13.89
N LEU A 107 -2.25 2.34 13.86
CA LEU A 107 -1.91 1.63 12.62
C LEU A 107 -3.04 0.71 12.13
N ARG A 108 -3.81 0.13 13.06
CA ARG A 108 -4.92 -0.77 12.71
C ARG A 108 -6.13 -0.07 12.10
N THR A 109 -6.21 1.26 12.18
CA THR A 109 -7.31 2.02 11.55
C THR A 109 -7.13 2.15 10.04
N HIS A 110 -5.92 1.86 9.52
CA HIS A 110 -5.59 1.97 8.09
C HIS A 110 -5.38 0.60 7.47
N GLN A 111 -5.72 0.51 6.18
CA GLN A 111 -5.18 -0.54 5.32
C GLN A 111 -3.77 -0.14 4.85
N TRP A 112 -2.91 -1.13 4.61
CA TRP A 112 -1.50 -0.89 4.27
C TRP A 112 -1.08 -1.69 3.06
N GLU A 113 -0.23 -1.10 2.24
CA GLU A 113 0.44 -1.75 1.13
C GLU A 113 1.94 -1.80 1.38
N TRP A 114 2.55 -2.97 1.12
CA TRP A 114 4.00 -3.10 1.09
C TRP A 114 4.53 -2.75 -0.30
N LEU A 115 5.28 -1.66 -0.41
CA LEU A 115 5.89 -1.23 -1.66
C LEU A 115 7.21 -1.97 -1.87
N THR A 116 7.28 -2.81 -2.89
CA THR A 116 8.53 -3.47 -3.31
C THR A 116 9.40 -2.57 -4.20
N SER A 117 8.81 -1.56 -4.80
CA SER A 117 9.42 -0.64 -5.76
C SER A 117 8.85 0.78 -5.60
N GLY A 118 9.52 1.78 -6.16
CA GLY A 118 9.12 3.19 -6.09
C GLY A 118 10.16 4.06 -5.37
N PRO A 119 9.79 5.30 -5.00
CA PRO A 119 10.72 6.26 -4.38
C PRO A 119 11.28 5.76 -3.04
N LYS A 120 10.48 4.99 -2.30
CA LYS A 120 10.85 4.38 -1.01
C LYS A 120 10.55 2.87 -1.06
N PRO A 121 11.42 2.06 -1.69
CA PRO A 121 11.20 0.62 -1.78
C PRO A 121 11.35 -0.02 -0.40
N ASN A 122 10.73 -1.18 -0.23
CA ASN A 122 10.67 -1.93 1.03
C ASN A 122 10.10 -1.10 2.19
N SER A 123 9.01 -0.39 1.93
CA SER A 123 8.30 0.39 2.94
C SER A 123 6.80 0.17 2.88
N TYR A 124 6.13 0.42 4.00
CA TYR A 124 4.68 0.41 4.07
C TYR A 124 4.11 1.77 3.71
N LEU A 125 3.01 1.77 2.95
CA LEU A 125 2.24 2.96 2.61
C LEU A 125 0.77 2.75 3.02
N PRO A 126 0.18 3.64 3.82
CA PRO A 126 -1.22 3.51 4.20
C PRO A 126 -2.15 3.89 3.04
N TYR A 127 -3.35 3.32 3.05
CA TYR A 127 -4.50 3.85 2.29
C TYR A 127 -5.23 4.83 3.18
N TYR A 128 -5.02 6.13 2.91
CA TYR A 128 -5.68 7.19 3.66
C TYR A 128 -6.89 7.73 2.91
N THR A 129 -8.02 7.81 3.62
CA THR A 129 -9.24 8.46 3.13
C THR A 129 -9.57 9.60 4.07
N TYR A 130 -9.79 10.78 3.50
CA TYR A 130 -10.19 11.95 4.25
C TYR A 130 -11.55 11.74 4.92
N HIS A 131 -11.67 12.11 6.19
CA HIS A 131 -12.95 12.03 6.90
C HIS A 131 -13.87 13.15 6.41
N LEU A 132 -15.18 12.90 6.35
CA LEU A 132 -16.14 13.97 6.10
C LEU A 132 -16.17 14.90 7.31
N VAL A 133 -15.84 16.17 7.10
CA VAL A 133 -15.75 17.19 8.15
C VAL A 133 -16.72 18.32 7.85
N SER A 134 -17.32 18.87 8.91
CA SER A 134 -18.26 19.99 8.79
C SER A 134 -17.70 21.31 9.33
N LYS A 135 -16.67 21.23 10.19
CA LYS A 135 -16.08 22.39 10.87
C LYS A 135 -14.61 22.56 10.51
N ILE A 136 -14.15 23.81 10.59
CA ILE A 136 -12.73 24.16 10.41
C ILE A 136 -11.87 23.55 11.52
N SER A 137 -12.38 23.49 12.75
CA SER A 137 -11.75 22.81 13.89
C SER A 137 -11.41 21.36 13.57
N ASP A 138 -12.29 20.65 12.86
CA ASP A 138 -12.09 19.24 12.51
C ASP A 138 -10.96 19.08 11.49
N ILE A 139 -10.86 20.01 10.52
CA ILE A 139 -9.75 20.05 9.54
C ILE A 139 -8.42 20.25 10.26
N TRP A 140 -8.37 21.19 11.21
CA TRP A 140 -7.17 21.42 12.00
C TRP A 140 -6.80 20.24 12.90
N THR A 141 -7.81 19.62 13.51
CA THR A 141 -7.62 18.39 14.32
C THR A 141 -7.09 17.26 13.46
N GLU A 142 -7.63 17.03 12.26
CA GLU A 142 -7.13 16.02 11.32
C GLU A 142 -5.68 16.29 10.90
N TRP A 143 -5.32 17.56 10.73
CA TRP A 143 -3.96 17.97 10.38
C TRP A 143 -2.96 17.65 11.48
N THR A 144 -3.28 18.00 12.73
CA THR A 144 -2.34 17.93 13.87
C THR A 144 -2.34 16.56 14.54
N THR A 145 -3.49 16.10 15.03
CA THR A 145 -3.62 14.89 15.87
C THR A 145 -4.22 13.70 15.11
N GLY A 146 -4.99 13.97 14.06
CA GLY A 146 -5.74 12.96 13.31
C GLY A 146 -7.15 12.74 13.88
N LEU A 147 -8.11 12.43 13.01
CA LEU A 147 -9.50 12.19 13.40
C LEU A 147 -9.80 10.70 13.60
N ASN A 148 -10.67 10.38 14.56
CA ASN A 148 -11.18 9.02 14.80
C ASN A 148 -10.06 7.97 15.00
N GLY A 149 -8.97 8.34 15.67
CA GLY A 149 -7.81 7.45 15.87
C GLY A 149 -6.99 7.18 14.60
N SER A 150 -7.21 7.95 13.53
CA SER A 150 -6.42 7.92 12.31
C SER A 150 -5.06 8.60 12.51
N LEU A 151 -4.15 8.37 11.56
CA LEU A 151 -2.92 9.16 11.45
C LEU A 151 -3.28 10.60 11.05
N SER A 152 -2.53 11.58 11.57
CA SER A 152 -2.71 12.97 11.17
C SER A 152 -2.12 13.19 9.78
N THR A 153 -2.65 14.15 9.04
CA THR A 153 -2.10 14.41 7.70
C THR A 153 -0.70 15.01 7.76
N TRP A 154 -0.35 15.71 8.85
CA TRP A 154 1.02 16.16 9.09
C TRP A 154 1.99 14.97 9.25
N GLU A 155 1.64 13.98 10.09
CA GLU A 155 2.44 12.77 10.29
C GLU A 155 2.63 11.99 8.99
N LEU A 156 1.59 11.93 8.15
CA LEU A 156 1.63 11.25 6.86
C LEU A 156 2.62 11.91 5.90
N GLU A 157 2.60 13.24 5.84
CA GLU A 157 3.53 13.99 5.00
C GLU A 157 4.97 13.88 5.45
N GLU A 158 5.21 13.97 6.76
CA GLU A 158 6.54 13.87 7.35
C GLU A 158 7.14 12.47 7.11
N THR A 159 6.35 11.42 7.33
CA THR A 159 6.89 10.05 7.41
C THR A 159 6.97 9.34 6.06
N PHE A 160 5.97 9.54 5.22
CA PHE A 160 5.86 8.83 3.94
C PHE A 160 6.30 9.69 2.75
N SER A 161 6.76 10.92 3.01
CA SER A 161 7.20 11.89 2.00
C SER A 161 6.09 12.32 1.05
N ARG A 162 5.89 13.63 0.90
CA ARG A 162 5.04 14.18 -0.16
C ARG A 162 5.64 13.82 -1.53
N PRO A 163 4.84 13.45 -2.55
CA PRO A 163 3.40 13.24 -2.59
C PRO A 163 2.95 11.77 -2.37
N SER A 164 3.87 10.86 -2.01
CA SER A 164 3.70 9.42 -2.26
C SER A 164 2.48 8.81 -1.56
N TRP A 165 2.18 9.23 -0.32
CA TRP A 165 1.07 8.68 0.47
C TRP A 165 -0.32 9.01 -0.07
N ARG A 166 -0.45 10.09 -0.84
CA ARG A 166 -1.72 10.49 -1.47
C ARG A 166 -2.08 9.60 -2.64
N ARG A 167 -1.10 8.85 -3.17
CA ARG A 167 -1.22 8.04 -4.39
C ARG A 167 -1.67 8.90 -5.58
N ASP A 168 -1.90 8.29 -6.75
CA ASP A 168 -2.48 8.99 -7.90
C ASP A 168 -4.02 8.96 -7.87
N VAL A 169 -4.60 9.30 -6.72
CA VAL A 169 -6.05 9.31 -6.53
C VAL A 169 -6.54 10.75 -6.56
N GLY A 170 -7.30 11.10 -7.60
CA GLY A 170 -7.76 12.47 -7.85
C GLY A 170 -8.56 13.07 -6.68
N SER A 171 -9.48 12.30 -6.09
CA SER A 171 -10.30 12.77 -4.96
C SER A 171 -9.45 13.12 -3.72
N VAL A 172 -8.46 12.30 -3.40
CA VAL A 172 -7.54 12.54 -2.27
C VAL A 172 -6.67 13.78 -2.53
N LYS A 173 -6.18 13.96 -3.77
CA LYS A 173 -5.40 15.13 -4.15
C LYS A 173 -6.22 16.43 -4.03
N THR A 174 -7.43 16.44 -4.58
CA THR A 174 -8.32 17.61 -4.53
C THR A 174 -8.67 17.97 -3.10
N GLU A 175 -9.05 16.99 -2.28
CA GLU A 175 -9.45 17.23 -0.89
C GLU A 175 -8.26 17.69 -0.04
N HIS A 176 -7.08 17.10 -0.25
CA HIS A 176 -5.84 17.56 0.36
C HIS A 176 -5.56 19.03 0.04
N SER A 177 -5.64 19.43 -1.23
CA SER A 177 -5.39 20.81 -1.64
C SER A 177 -6.36 21.78 -0.98
N ARG A 178 -7.64 21.43 -0.83
CA ARG A 178 -8.63 22.26 -0.12
C ARG A 178 -8.30 22.42 1.36
N ARG A 179 -8.04 21.31 2.06
CA ARG A 179 -7.70 21.33 3.50
C ARG A 179 -6.38 22.04 3.76
N LYS A 180 -5.42 21.93 2.82
CA LYS A 180 -4.12 22.58 2.93
C LYS A 180 -4.24 24.11 2.96
N LEU A 181 -5.16 24.71 2.20
CA LEU A 181 -5.40 26.16 2.25
C LEU A 181 -5.83 26.62 3.65
N VAL A 182 -6.72 25.87 4.29
CA VAL A 182 -7.19 26.15 5.66
C VAL A 182 -6.03 26.03 6.65
N VAL A 183 -5.27 24.93 6.56
CA VAL A 183 -4.08 24.69 7.39
C VAL A 183 -3.05 25.80 7.24
N ASP A 184 -2.78 26.25 6.02
CA ASP A 184 -1.79 27.30 5.75
C ASP A 184 -2.27 28.65 6.28
N LEU A 185 -3.56 28.95 6.17
CA LEU A 185 -4.15 30.14 6.79
C LEU A 185 -4.00 30.09 8.32
N ILE A 186 -4.35 28.98 8.96
CA ILE A 186 -4.19 28.82 10.42
C ILE A 186 -2.73 28.96 10.82
N THR A 187 -1.82 28.30 10.11
CA THR A 187 -0.37 28.36 10.36
C THR A 187 0.15 29.79 10.26
N LYS A 188 -0.27 30.55 9.24
CA LYS A 188 0.10 31.96 9.07
C LYS A 188 -0.45 32.85 10.20
N HIS A 189 -1.62 32.52 10.75
CA HIS A 189 -2.15 33.26 11.90
C HIS A 189 -1.41 32.92 13.19
N PHE A 190 -0.93 31.68 13.34
CA PHE A 190 -0.11 31.25 14.47
C PHE A 190 1.21 32.02 14.60
N GLU A 191 1.74 32.57 13.51
CA GLU A 191 2.93 33.43 13.53
C GLU A 191 2.66 34.83 14.14
N LYS A 192 1.39 35.22 14.33
CA LYS A 192 1.04 36.53 14.90
C LYS A 192 1.06 36.46 16.44
N PRO A 193 1.59 37.49 17.13
CA PRO A 193 1.55 37.54 18.58
C PRO A 193 0.10 37.57 19.09
N ASN A 194 -0.15 36.94 20.24
CA ASN A 194 -1.45 36.84 20.91
C ASN A 194 -2.52 36.03 20.16
N TRP A 195 -2.16 35.28 19.13
CA TRP A 195 -3.10 34.39 18.45
C TRP A 195 -2.99 32.97 19.03
N ASN A 196 -4.12 32.41 19.49
CA ASN A 196 -4.20 31.04 19.99
C ASN A 196 -5.28 30.29 19.17
N VAL A 197 -4.92 29.11 18.66
CA VAL A 197 -5.83 28.26 17.88
C VAL A 197 -7.07 27.89 18.68
N ASP A 198 -6.92 27.55 19.96
CA ASP A 198 -8.02 27.09 20.81
C ASP A 198 -9.05 28.21 21.09
N LEU A 199 -8.66 29.47 20.94
CA LEU A 199 -9.56 30.63 21.06
C LEU A 199 -10.19 31.01 19.72
N ALA A 200 -9.58 30.61 18.61
CA ALA A 200 -9.96 31.04 17.28
C ALA A 200 -10.84 30.03 16.52
N LEU A 201 -10.79 28.74 16.88
CA LEU A 201 -11.53 27.63 16.27
C LEU A 201 -12.54 27.02 17.24
#